data_AF-A0A3M2C7B3-F1
#
_entry.id   AF-A0A3M2C7B3-F1
#
_cell.length_a   1.000
_cell.length_b   1.000
_cell.length_c   1.000
_cell.angle_alpha   90.00
_cell.angle_beta   90.00
_cell.angle_gamma   90.00
#
_symmetry.space_group_name_H-M   'P 1'
#
loop_
_entity.id
_entity.type
_entity.pdbx_description
1 polymer ?
#
loop_
_entity_poly.entity_id
_entity_poly.type
_entity_poly.pdbx_seq_one_letter_code
_entity_poly.pdbx_strand_id
1 'polypeptide(L)'
;MSEHEHHSLWKPYGQVLVALLVLTVVTVVAANFHFGTPWSDLVALFIALSKAALVVAFFMHVKGSTRLIKFAVWTGVIGIAIFFALTLSDYATRVITYVDAPRM
;
A
#
# COMPACT_ATOMS: atom_id res chain seq x y z
N MET A 1 -11.69 31.72 -35.55
CA MET A 1 -11.64 32.46 -34.28
C MET A 1 -12.10 31.49 -33.21
N SER A 2 -11.21 31.23 -32.24
CA SER A 2 -11.43 30.58 -30.92
C SER A 2 -12.27 29.30 -30.85
N GLU A 3 -11.60 28.17 -30.56
CA GLU A 3 -11.80 27.42 -29.31
C GLU A 3 -10.82 26.23 -29.24
N HIS A 4 -9.61 26.52 -28.76
CA HIS A 4 -8.72 25.48 -28.23
C HIS A 4 -9.23 25.14 -26.83
N GLU A 5 -10.15 24.17 -26.76
CA GLU A 5 -10.62 23.59 -25.51
C GLU A 5 -9.41 22.97 -24.79
N HIS A 6 -8.88 23.71 -23.83
CA HIS A 6 -7.73 23.33 -23.03
C HIS A 6 -8.21 22.25 -22.05
N HIS A 7 -8.37 21.02 -22.53
CA HIS A 7 -8.68 19.85 -21.72
C HIS A 7 -7.65 19.77 -20.60
N SER A 8 -8.00 20.28 -19.41
CA SER A 8 -7.10 20.35 -18.27
C SER A 8 -6.99 18.98 -17.60
N LEU A 9 -6.46 18.02 -18.35
CA LEU A 9 -6.16 16.67 -17.86
C LEU A 9 -5.07 16.71 -16.77
N TRP A 10 -4.33 17.81 -16.65
CA TRP A 10 -3.19 17.93 -15.74
C TRP A 10 -3.56 18.25 -14.28
N LYS A 11 -4.68 18.94 -14.03
CA LYS A 11 -5.09 19.38 -12.69
C LYS A 11 -5.31 18.24 -11.68
N PRO A 12 -6.01 17.13 -12.02
CA PRO A 12 -6.23 16.05 -11.04
C PRO A 12 -4.94 15.32 -10.67
N TYR A 13 -3.99 15.14 -11.59
CA TYR A 13 -2.71 14.48 -11.30
C TYR A 13 -1.82 15.33 -10.38
N GLY A 14 -1.83 16.66 -10.54
CA GLY A 14 -1.09 17.58 -9.67
C GLY A 14 -1.54 17.52 -8.20
N GLN A 15 -2.84 17.41 -7.95
CA GLN A 15 -3.37 17.31 -6.57
C GLN A 15 -2.99 15.98 -5.90
N VAL A 16 -3.02 14.87 -6.64
CA VAL A 16 -2.64 13.56 -6.12
C VAL A 16 -1.13 13.50 -5.87
N LEU A 17 -0.32 14.11 -6.74
CA LEU A 17 1.13 14.23 -6.54
C LEU A 17 1.45 14.97 -5.23
N VAL A 18 0.78 16.08 -4.95
CA VAL A 18 0.93 16.81 -3.68
C VAL A 18 0.48 15.93 -2.50
N ALA A 19 -0.66 15.24 -2.59
CA ALA A 19 -1.12 14.34 -1.53
C ALA A 19 -0.11 13.22 -1.22
N LEU A 20 0.52 12.62 -2.25
CA LEU A 20 1.56 11.61 -2.09
C LEU A 20 2.86 12.16 -1.50
N LEU A 21 3.24 13.39 -1.87
CA LEU A 21 4.39 14.07 -1.29
C LEU A 21 4.17 14.34 0.20
N VAL A 22 2.99 14.84 0.58
CA VAL A 22 2.61 15.03 1.99
C VAL A 22 2.68 13.70 2.75
N LEU A 23 2.07 12.64 2.22
CA LEU A 23 2.12 11.32 2.87
C LEU A 23 3.55 10.80 3.02
N THR A 24 4.44 11.10 2.06
CA THR A 24 5.85 10.71 2.13
C THR A 24 6.57 11.46 3.23
N VAL A 25 6.36 12.78 3.35
CA VAL A 25 6.90 13.57 4.47
C VAL A 25 6.37 13.04 5.79
N VAL A 26 5.08 12.75 5.89
CA VAL A 26 4.47 12.13 7.09
C VAL A 26 5.13 10.79 7.43
N THR A 27 5.47 9.97 6.42
CA THR A 27 6.15 8.68 6.63
C THR A 27 7.55 8.89 7.19
N VAL A 28 8.31 9.84 6.64
CA VAL A 28 9.67 10.16 7.12
C VAL A 28 9.60 10.70 8.54
N VAL A 29 8.67 11.61 8.83
CA VAL A 29 8.50 12.16 10.19
C VAL A 29 8.10 11.06 11.17
N ALA A 30 7.10 10.24 10.82
CA ALA A 30 6.67 9.12 11.64
C ALA A 30 7.79 8.11 11.90
N ALA A 31 8.69 7.88 10.93
CA ALA A 31 9.86 7.02 11.11
C ALA A 31 10.91 7.59 12.08
N ASN A 32 10.96 8.92 12.25
CA ASN A 32 11.86 9.57 13.21
C ASN A 32 11.28 9.59 14.63
N PHE A 33 9.95 9.44 14.78
CA PHE A 33 9.30 9.34 16.09
C PHE A 33 9.18 7.87 16.49
N HIS A 34 10.00 7.44 17.46
CA HIS A 34 9.84 6.12 18.09
C HIS A 34 8.64 6.16 19.04
N PHE A 35 7.50 5.63 18.60
CA PHE A 35 6.28 5.49 19.41
C PHE A 35 6.32 4.26 20.35
N GLY A 36 7.50 3.66 20.55
CA GLY A 36 7.66 2.40 21.26
C GLY A 36 7.26 1.19 20.41
N THR A 37 7.86 0.04 20.68
CA THR A 37 7.50 -1.26 20.08
C THR A 37 6.29 -1.81 20.84
N PRO A 38 5.19 -2.25 20.19
CA PRO A 38 5.00 -2.51 18.75
C PRO A 38 4.17 -1.45 17.99
N TRP A 39 3.82 -0.32 18.61
CA TRP A 39 2.91 0.67 18.01
C TRP A 39 3.51 1.38 16.80
N SER A 40 4.84 1.55 16.78
CA SER A 40 5.55 2.18 15.66
C SER A 40 5.34 1.43 14.33
N ASP A 41 5.34 0.09 14.36
CA ASP A 41 5.19 -0.75 13.17
C ASP A 41 3.76 -0.70 12.62
N LEU A 42 2.76 -0.70 13.51
CA LEU A 42 1.36 -0.57 13.12
C LEU A 42 1.07 0.79 12.46
N VAL A 43 1.62 1.88 13.01
CA VAL A 43 1.48 3.22 12.45
C VAL A 43 2.17 3.30 11.08
N ALA A 44 3.40 2.79 10.96
CA ALA A 44 4.12 2.75 9.69
C ALA A 44 3.35 1.96 8.62
N LEU A 45 2.80 0.80 8.98
CA LEU A 45 2.00 -0.03 8.07
C LEU A 45 0.71 0.67 7.64
N PHE A 46 0.02 1.35 8.56
CA PHE A 46 -1.21 2.09 8.25
C PHE A 46 -0.94 3.24 7.25
N ILE A 47 0.14 3.99 7.45
CA ILE A 47 0.56 5.05 6.53
C ILE A 47 0.90 4.45 5.16
N ALA A 48 1.63 3.33 5.14
CA ALA A 48 2.00 2.64 3.90
C ALA A 48 0.77 2.15 3.11
N LEU A 49 -0.22 1.55 3.77
CA LEU A 49 -1.46 1.11 3.14
C LEU A 49 -2.28 2.28 2.59
N SER A 50 -2.36 3.37 3.34
CA SER A 50 -3.04 4.60 2.91
C SER A 50 -2.40 5.18 1.64
N LYS A 51 -1.06 5.19 1.59
CA LYS A 51 -0.31 5.61 0.39
C LYS A 51 -0.61 4.71 -0.80
N ALA A 52 -0.56 3.40 -0.60
CA ALA A 52 -0.83 2.42 -1.65
C ALA A 52 -2.26 2.57 -2.21
N ALA A 53 -3.26 2.77 -1.35
CA ALA A 53 -4.64 2.97 -1.77
C ALA A 53 -4.82 4.21 -2.67
N LEU A 54 -4.17 5.33 -2.34
CA LEU A 54 -4.17 6.53 -3.19
C LEU A 54 -3.49 6.28 -4.54
N VAL A 55 -2.35 5.58 -4.56
CA VAL A 55 -1.66 5.23 -5.82
C VAL A 55 -2.57 4.37 -6.71
N VAL A 56 -3.21 3.34 -6.17
CA VAL A 56 -4.10 2.45 -6.93
C VAL A 56 -5.33 3.21 -7.44
N ALA A 57 -5.95 4.06 -6.62
CA ALA A 57 -7.15 4.80 -7.02
C ALA A 57 -6.88 5.80 -8.16
N PHE A 58 -5.75 6.50 -8.12
CA PHE A 58 -5.46 7.64 -9.00
C PHE A 58 -4.41 7.37 -10.08
N PHE A 59 -3.25 6.80 -9.73
CA PHE A 59 -2.16 6.57 -10.69
C PHE A 59 -2.39 5.34 -11.57
N MET A 60 -3.04 4.29 -11.05
CA MET A 60 -3.47 3.16 -11.89
C MET A 60 -4.75 3.44 -12.68
N HIS A 61 -5.25 4.69 -12.65
CA HIS A 61 -6.48 5.15 -13.32
C HIS A 61 -7.72 4.27 -13.02
N VAL A 62 -7.70 3.55 -11.89
CA VAL A 62 -8.75 2.58 -11.53
C VAL A 62 -10.08 3.27 -11.31
N LYS A 63 -10.08 4.50 -10.79
CA LYS A 63 -11.31 5.29 -10.54
C LYS A 63 -12.18 5.45 -11.78
N GLY A 64 -11.57 5.75 -12.93
CA GLY A 64 -12.24 5.92 -14.24
C GLY A 64 -12.35 4.63 -15.07
N SER A 65 -11.72 3.55 -14.61
CA SER A 65 -11.67 2.28 -15.34
C SER A 65 -12.97 1.46 -15.29
N THR A 66 -13.08 0.49 -16.19
CA THR A 66 -14.19 -0.46 -16.24
C THR A 66 -14.27 -1.34 -14.98
N ARG A 67 -15.46 -1.88 -14.69
CA ARG A 67 -15.69 -2.76 -13.53
C ARG A 67 -14.74 -3.98 -13.50
N LEU A 68 -14.31 -4.47 -14.66
CA LEU A 68 -13.34 -5.56 -14.79
C LEU A 68 -11.98 -5.23 -14.18
N ILE A 69 -11.45 -4.02 -14.42
CA ILE A 69 -10.15 -3.59 -13.86
C ILE A 69 -10.25 -3.49 -12.34
N LYS A 70 -11.36 -2.96 -11.81
CA LYS A 70 -11.60 -2.91 -10.36
C LYS A 70 -11.62 -4.30 -9.73
N PHE A 71 -12.24 -5.28 -10.39
CA PHE A 71 -12.24 -6.67 -9.93
C PHE A 71 -10.83 -7.28 -9.97
N ALA A 72 -10.08 -7.09 -11.06
CA ALA A 72 -8.72 -7.62 -11.19
C ALA A 72 -7.78 -7.09 -10.09
N VAL A 73 -7.89 -5.80 -9.74
CA VAL A 73 -7.14 -5.21 -8.62
C VAL A 73 -7.48 -5.88 -7.29
N TRP A 74 -8.77 -6.09 -7.01
CA TRP A 74 -9.21 -6.79 -5.80
C TRP A 74 -8.70 -8.23 -5.73
N THR A 75 -8.76 -8.96 -6.84
CA THR A 75 -8.19 -10.31 -6.93
C THR A 75 -6.69 -10.30 -6.67
N GLY A 76 -5.95 -9.32 -7.20
CA GLY A 76 -4.53 -9.15 -6.92
C GLY A 76 -4.23 -8.89 -5.45
N VAL A 77 -4.98 -7.98 -4.80
CA VAL A 77 -4.82 -7.68 -3.37
C VAL A 77 -5.10 -8.90 -2.50
N ILE A 78 -6.19 -9.61 -2.78
CA ILE A 78 -6.54 -10.86 -2.07
C ILE A 78 -5.47 -11.93 -2.31
N GLY A 79 -4.98 -12.05 -3.55
CA GLY A 79 -3.91 -12.98 -3.90
C GLY A 79 -2.63 -12.73 -3.09
N ILE A 80 -2.19 -11.46 -3.02
CA ILE A 80 -1.01 -11.08 -2.21
C ILE A 80 -1.24 -11.40 -0.73
N ALA A 81 -2.42 -11.10 -0.19
CA ALA A 81 -2.75 -11.40 1.21
C ALA A 81 -2.67 -12.91 1.50
N ILE A 82 -3.16 -13.75 0.60
CA ILE A 82 -3.07 -15.21 0.71
C ILE A 82 -1.61 -15.67 0.64
N PHE A 83 -0.83 -15.17 -0.32
CA PHE A 83 0.60 -15.51 -0.43
C PHE A 83 1.37 -15.17 0.85
N PHE A 84 1.15 -13.96 1.40
CA PHE A 84 1.76 -13.56 2.67
C PHE A 84 1.33 -14.47 3.82
N ALA A 85 0.03 -14.77 3.94
CA ALA A 85 -0.48 -15.65 4.99
C ALA A 85 0.15 -17.05 4.92
N LEU A 86 0.26 -17.62 3.73
CA LEU A 86 0.89 -18.94 3.51
C LEU A 86 2.38 -18.91 3.84
N THR A 87 3.13 -17.90 3.39
CA THR A 87 4.56 -17.77 3.69
C THR A 87 4.82 -17.58 5.17
N LEU A 88 4.04 -16.74 5.87
CA LEU A 88 4.16 -16.57 7.32
C LEU A 88 3.78 -17.85 8.06
N SER A 89 2.76 -18.58 7.61
CA SER A 89 2.37 -19.86 8.20
C SER A 89 3.47 -20.93 8.06
N ASP A 90 4.14 -20.99 6.91
CA ASP A 90 5.29 -21.89 6.69
C ASP A 90 6.44 -21.53 7.64
N TYR A 91 6.79 -20.24 7.74
CA TYR A 91 7.83 -19.75 8.66
C TYR A 91 7.52 -20.09 10.12
N ALA A 92 6.28 -19.82 10.56
CA ALA A 92 5.85 -20.10 11.93
C ALA A 92 5.98 -21.59 12.28
N THR A 93 5.57 -22.47 11.37
CA THR A 93 5.65 -23.93 11.56
C THR A 93 7.10 -24.41 11.67
N ARG A 94 8.03 -23.87 10.87
CA ARG A 94 9.46 -24.20 10.96
C ARG A 94 10.07 -23.74 12.28
N VAL A 95 9.78 -22.51 12.71
CA VAL A 95 10.30 -21.97 13.97
C VAL A 95 9.85 -22.81 15.17
N ILE A 96 8.57 -23.21 15.20
CA ILE A 96 8.04 -24.08 16.27
C ILE A 96 8.78 -25.42 16.29
N THR A 97 9.03 -26.00 15.12
CA THR A 97 9.75 -27.29 15.02
C THR A 97 11.20 -27.20 15.53
N TYR A 98 11.90 -26.08 15.32
CA TYR A 98 13.26 -25.88 15.87
C TYR A 98 13.28 -25.65 17.39
N VAL A 99 12.18 -25.16 17.97
CA VAL A 99 12.05 -25.01 19.43
C VAL A 99 11.87 -26.37 20.11
N ASP A 100 11.16 -27.30 19.47
CA ASP A 100 10.83 -28.62 20.04
C ASP A 100 11.83 -29.74 19.66
N ALA A 101 12.77 -29.47 18.75
CA ALA A 101 13.78 -30.45 18.38
C ALA A 101 14.79 -30.67 19.53
N PRO A 102 14.98 -31.90 20.04
CA PRO A 102 15.99 -32.18 21.05
C PRO A 102 17.37 -31.84 20.49
N ARG A 103 18.10 -30.96 21.20
CA ARG A 103 19.49 -30.63 20.89
C ARG A 103 20.34 -31.88 21.11
N MET A 104 20.64 -32.60 20.04
CA MET A 104 21.69 -33.61 20.01
C MET A 104 23.04 -32.93 19.75
#